data_AF-A0A0F2RBC0-F1
#
_entry.id   AF-A0A0F2RBC0-F1
#
_cell.length_a   1.000
_cell.length_b   1.000
_cell.length_c   1.000
_cell.angle_alpha   90.00
_cell.angle_beta   90.00
_cell.angle_gamma   90.00
#
_symmetry.space_group_name_H-M   'P 1'
#
loop_
_entity.id
_entity.type
_entity.pdbx_description
1 polymer ?
#
loop_
_entity_poly.entity_id
_entity_poly.type
_entity_poly.pdbx_seq_one_letter_code
_entity_poly.pdbx_strand_id
1 'polypeptide(L)'
;MAGKSGNLNPGAGPSPRALALAAFVIALGLLAWRGSALLTSDNALPATATPLEASLMNVIEPVAGPGNARISVNTSATGGRTVLVLLDAPASAQASTIENLVTAAARLDVAAGDLFVMQQATFAKGAPGRPDAAAFGELSFLALLAGLLGWLAFVPRDDMVFETVEEAPLRTLSPTADRDRPHAPTPVRTARPPLPTGDAAELARKDPARAAEILRGWMNNRTDAA
;
A
#
# COMPACT_ATOMS: atom_id res chain seq x y z
N MET A 1 -34.86 47.49 -5.95
CA MET A 1 -34.58 46.39 -5.01
C MET A 1 -34.26 45.14 -5.79
N ALA A 2 -33.15 44.47 -5.43
CA ALA A 2 -32.75 43.07 -5.67
C ALA A 2 -32.83 42.48 -7.11
N GLY A 3 -31.89 41.66 -7.60
CA GLY A 3 -30.84 40.92 -6.91
C GLY A 3 -29.67 40.65 -7.85
N LYS A 4 -28.46 40.83 -7.30
CA LYS A 4 -27.18 40.49 -7.91
C LYS A 4 -27.03 38.98 -7.78
N SER A 5 -27.19 38.24 -8.89
CA SER A 5 -26.86 36.82 -8.94
C SER A 5 -25.34 36.69 -8.85
N GLY A 6 -24.85 36.22 -7.70
CA GLY A 6 -23.44 35.93 -7.49
C GLY A 6 -23.07 34.65 -8.23
N ASN A 7 -22.11 34.76 -9.15
CA ASN A 7 -21.35 33.60 -9.61
C ASN A 7 -20.57 33.04 -8.41
N LEU A 8 -21.12 32.01 -7.77
CA LEU A 8 -20.36 31.15 -6.89
C LEU A 8 -19.51 30.24 -7.79
N ASN A 9 -18.25 30.64 -7.99
CA ASN A 9 -17.23 29.73 -8.51
C ASN A 9 -17.21 28.48 -7.61
N PRO A 10 -17.46 27.27 -8.12
CA PRO A 10 -17.17 26.07 -7.35
C PRO A 10 -15.67 26.08 -7.07
N GLY A 11 -15.30 26.12 -5.79
CA GLY A 11 -13.91 26.12 -5.37
C GLY A 11 -13.18 24.96 -6.05
N ALA A 12 -12.14 25.27 -6.82
CA ALA A 12 -11.33 24.27 -7.50
C ALA A 12 -10.65 23.40 -6.44
N GLY A 13 -11.24 22.24 -6.15
CA GLY A 13 -10.61 21.22 -5.32
C GLY A 13 -9.28 20.78 -5.94
N PRO A 14 -8.35 20.25 -5.14
CA PRO A 14 -7.07 19.78 -5.66
C PRO A 14 -7.30 18.73 -6.74
N SER A 15 -6.56 18.83 -7.85
CA SER A 15 -6.65 17.86 -8.94
C SER A 15 -6.42 16.44 -8.41
N PRO A 16 -7.05 15.40 -8.99
CA PRO A 16 -6.86 14.01 -8.55
C PRO A 16 -5.38 13.59 -8.59
N ARG A 17 -4.59 14.20 -9.48
CA ARG A 17 -3.14 14.00 -9.56
C ARG A 17 -2.40 14.61 -8.37
N ALA A 18 -2.78 15.81 -7.94
CA ALA A 18 -2.21 16.44 -6.75
C ALA A 18 -2.53 15.62 -5.49
N LEU A 19 -3.75 15.08 -5.41
CA LEU A 19 -4.16 14.20 -4.31
C LEU A 19 -3.39 12.87 -4.32
N ALA A 20 -3.23 12.24 -5.49
CA ALA A 20 -2.42 11.02 -5.65
C ALA A 20 -0.95 11.25 -5.26
N LEU A 21 -0.36 12.39 -5.64
CA LEU A 21 1.02 12.73 -5.29
C LEU A 21 1.18 12.96 -3.79
N ALA A 22 0.27 13.70 -3.15
CA ALA A 22 0.29 13.88 -1.71
C ALA A 22 0.17 12.54 -0.96
N ALA A 23 -0.77 11.69 -1.37
CA ALA A 23 -0.93 10.35 -0.80
C ALA A 23 0.30 9.47 -1.03
N PHE A 24 0.93 9.54 -2.20
CA PHE A 24 2.17 8.82 -2.51
C PHE A 24 3.32 9.20 -1.57
N VAL A 25 3.53 10.50 -1.34
CA VAL A 25 4.57 10.99 -0.41
C VAL A 25 4.31 10.50 1.01
N ILE A 26 3.06 10.53 1.47
CA ILE A 26 2.68 10.00 2.78
C ILE A 26 2.97 8.49 2.86
N ALA A 27 2.56 7.72 1.84
CA ALA A 27 2.80 6.28 1.79
C ALA A 27 4.29 5.93 1.81
N LEU A 28 5.14 6.68 1.09
CA LEU A 28 6.59 6.52 1.13
C LEU A 28 7.16 6.85 2.51
N GLY A 29 6.70 7.94 3.14
CA GLY A 29 7.11 8.31 4.50
C GLY A 29 6.77 7.22 5.52
N LEU A 30 5.55 6.67 5.43
CA LEU A 30 5.11 5.56 6.29
C LEU A 30 5.91 4.28 6.03
N LEU A 31 6.16 3.93 4.77
CA LEU A 31 6.96 2.77 4.39
C LEU A 31 8.40 2.89 4.92
N ALA A 32 9.03 4.05 4.75
CA ALA A 32 10.39 4.31 5.24
C ALA A 32 10.44 4.30 6.77
N TRP A 33 9.48 4.93 7.43
CA TRP A 33 9.40 4.94 8.90
C TRP A 33 9.18 3.53 9.46
N ARG A 34 8.24 2.76 8.91
CA ARG A 34 7.99 1.37 9.33
C ARG A 34 9.16 0.45 9.03
N GLY A 35 9.75 0.57 7.84
CA GLY A 35 10.95 -0.17 7.47
C GLY A 35 12.09 0.09 8.43
N SER A 36 12.34 1.38 8.75
CA SER A 36 13.35 1.76 9.75
C SER A 36 13.03 1.17 11.12
N ALA A 37 11.79 1.30 11.59
CA ALA A 37 11.40 0.77 12.89
C ALA A 37 11.69 -0.74 12.98
N LEU A 38 11.30 -1.52 11.98
CA LEU A 38 11.54 -2.97 11.96
C LEU A 38 13.04 -3.31 11.89
N LEU A 39 13.79 -2.57 11.08
CA LEU A 39 15.24 -2.73 10.91
C LEU A 39 16.08 -2.14 12.05
N THR A 40 15.45 -1.53 13.06
CA THR A 40 16.14 -1.04 14.26
C THR A 40 15.46 -1.50 15.54
N SER A 41 14.45 -2.37 15.44
CA SER A 41 13.77 -2.94 16.61
C SER A 41 14.64 -4.05 17.19
N ASP A 42 15.32 -3.76 18.29
CA ASP A 42 16.19 -4.72 19.00
C ASP A 42 15.42 -5.73 19.88
N ASN A 43 14.08 -5.58 19.98
CA ASN A 43 13.35 -5.98 21.19
C ASN A 43 12.22 -6.99 20.98
N ALA A 44 12.10 -7.61 19.80
CA ALA A 44 11.11 -8.67 19.67
C ALA A 44 11.55 -9.88 20.51
N LEU A 45 10.69 -10.32 21.43
CA LEU A 45 10.79 -11.67 21.98
C LEU A 45 10.85 -12.67 20.81
N PRO A 46 11.63 -13.77 20.93
CA PRO A 46 11.65 -14.78 19.88
C PRO A 46 10.23 -15.27 19.61
N ALA A 47 9.89 -15.57 18.34
CA ALA A 47 8.54 -16.01 17.95
C ALA A 47 8.08 -17.31 18.66
N THR A 48 9.01 -18.02 19.30
CA THR A 48 8.78 -19.22 20.10
C THR A 48 8.57 -18.94 21.59
N ALA A 49 8.53 -17.67 22.01
CA ALA A 49 8.35 -17.32 23.41
C ALA A 49 6.98 -17.80 23.93
N THR A 50 7.00 -18.42 25.09
CA THR A 50 5.79 -18.86 25.79
C THR A 50 5.00 -17.64 26.31
N PRO A 51 3.68 -17.77 26.54
CA PRO A 51 2.88 -16.70 27.12
C PRO A 51 3.41 -16.19 28.47
N LEU A 52 4.02 -17.08 29.25
CA LEU A 52 4.65 -16.73 30.52
C LEU A 52 5.90 -15.87 30.31
N GLU A 53 6.78 -16.25 29.38
CA GLU A 53 7.98 -15.46 29.04
C GLU A 53 7.60 -14.07 28.54
N ALA A 54 6.59 -13.96 27.66
CA ALA A 54 6.09 -12.67 27.19
C ALA A 54 5.52 -11.82 28.33
N SER A 55 4.75 -12.42 29.24
CA SER A 55 4.19 -11.74 30.41
C SER A 55 5.28 -11.23 31.36
N LEU A 56 6.27 -12.06 31.66
CA LEU A 56 7.40 -11.67 32.52
C LEU A 56 8.23 -10.56 31.88
N MET A 57 8.45 -10.63 30.57
CA MET A 57 9.20 -9.60 29.85
C MET A 57 8.49 -8.25 29.92
N ASN A 58 7.16 -8.21 29.78
CA ASN A 58 6.36 -6.98 29.94
C ASN A 58 6.49 -6.34 31.33
N VAL A 59 6.83 -7.13 32.36
CA VAL A 59 7.04 -6.62 33.72
C VAL A 59 8.48 -6.14 33.93
N ILE A 60 9.47 -6.81 33.33
CA ILE A 60 10.89 -6.47 33.50
C ILE A 60 11.30 -5.28 32.64
N GLU A 61 10.84 -5.21 31.40
CA GLU A 61 11.33 -4.26 30.39
C GLU A 61 11.17 -2.78 30.79
N PRO A 62 10.11 -2.34 31.49
CA PRO A 62 10.01 -0.97 32.01
C PRO A 62 11.10 -0.60 33.03
N VAL A 63 11.65 -1.60 33.73
CA VAL A 63 12.72 -1.40 34.72
C VAL A 63 14.07 -1.49 34.04
N ALA A 64 14.35 -2.62 33.37
CA ALA A 64 15.63 -2.90 32.71
C ALA A 64 15.93 -1.96 31.54
N GLY A 65 14.89 -1.36 30.95
CA GLY A 65 14.96 -0.64 29.69
C GLY A 65 14.86 -1.59 28.49
N PRO A 66 14.46 -1.02 27.33
CA PRO A 66 14.18 -1.81 26.14
C PRO A 66 15.41 -2.60 25.68
N GLY A 67 15.25 -3.91 25.48
CA GLY A 67 16.31 -4.78 24.92
C GLY A 67 17.43 -5.19 25.88
N ASN A 68 17.41 -4.72 27.14
CA ASN A 68 18.48 -4.98 28.12
C ASN A 68 18.24 -6.24 28.96
N ALA A 69 17.15 -6.98 28.70
CA ALA A 69 16.84 -8.23 29.38
C ALA A 69 16.49 -9.33 28.37
N ARG A 70 16.76 -10.60 28.72
CA ARG A 70 16.23 -11.78 28.03
C ARG A 70 15.74 -12.76 29.09
N ILE A 71 14.59 -13.37 28.85
CA ILE A 71 14.01 -14.37 29.76
C ILE A 71 13.89 -15.70 29.02
N SER A 72 14.18 -16.78 29.73
CA SER A 72 13.77 -18.12 29.34
C SER A 72 13.19 -18.86 30.53
N VAL A 73 12.11 -19.60 30.31
CA VAL A 73 11.49 -20.47 31.32
C VAL A 73 11.58 -21.91 30.84
N ASN A 74 12.20 -22.76 31.64
CA ASN A 74 12.31 -24.18 31.37
C ASN A 74 11.62 -24.99 32.48
N THR A 75 10.86 -26.01 32.10
CA THR A 75 10.23 -26.95 33.03
C THR A 75 11.08 -28.23 33.08
N SER A 76 11.58 -28.57 34.28
CA SER A 76 12.25 -29.83 34.55
C SER A 76 11.30 -31.02 34.37
N ALA A 77 11.85 -32.19 34.07
CA ALA A 77 11.12 -33.46 34.03
C ALA A 77 10.42 -33.81 35.36
N THR A 78 10.90 -33.24 36.48
CA THR A 78 10.32 -33.40 37.82
C THR A 78 9.18 -32.41 38.11
N GLY A 79 8.85 -31.51 37.17
CA GLY A 79 7.77 -30.52 37.30
C GLY A 79 8.19 -29.14 37.81
N GLY A 80 9.41 -28.99 38.34
CA GLY A 80 9.95 -27.70 38.77
C GLY A 80 10.29 -26.76 37.61
N ARG A 81 10.09 -25.45 37.79
CA ARG A 81 10.35 -24.40 36.79
C ARG A 81 11.65 -23.68 37.09
N THR A 82 12.51 -23.57 36.09
CA THR A 82 13.70 -22.72 36.14
C THR A 82 13.45 -21.47 35.30
N VAL A 83 13.52 -20.30 35.92
CA VAL A 83 13.45 -19.00 35.23
C VAL A 83 14.86 -18.43 35.14
N LEU A 84 15.36 -18.34 33.92
CA LEU A 84 16.63 -17.71 33.59
C LEU A 84 16.38 -16.28 33.11
N VAL A 85 17.06 -15.32 33.75
CA VAL A 85 17.07 -13.92 33.33
C VAL A 85 18.50 -13.53 32.98
N LEU A 86 18.72 -13.12 31.74
CA LEU A 86 19.95 -12.49 31.31
C LEU A 86 19.76 -10.97 31.34
N LEU A 87 20.71 -10.24 31.92
CA LEU A 87 20.71 -8.78 31.98
C LEU A 87 21.97 -8.21 31.36
N ASP A 88 21.80 -7.15 30.56
CA ASP A 88 22.92 -6.38 30.04
C ASP A 88 23.48 -5.39 31.09
N ALA A 89 24.71 -4.92 30.86
CA ALA A 89 25.40 -3.95 31.70
C ALA A 89 24.55 -2.74 32.13
N PRO A 90 23.77 -2.06 31.26
CA PRO A 90 22.95 -0.92 31.67
C PRO A 90 21.83 -1.29 32.66
N ALA A 91 21.31 -2.52 32.63
CA ALA A 91 20.26 -2.99 33.54
C ALA A 91 20.80 -3.60 34.85
N SER A 92 22.11 -3.83 34.94
CA SER A 92 22.75 -4.50 36.09
C SER A 92 22.48 -3.81 37.43
N ALA A 93 22.37 -2.47 37.45
CA ALA A 93 22.09 -1.69 38.66
C ALA A 93 20.70 -1.98 39.25
N GLN A 94 19.77 -2.52 38.46
CA GLN A 94 18.40 -2.81 38.86
C GLN A 94 18.18 -4.31 39.11
N ALA A 95 19.25 -5.12 39.11
CA ALA A 95 19.19 -6.57 39.23
C ALA A 95 18.33 -7.04 40.41
N SER A 96 18.48 -6.44 41.60
CA SER A 96 17.69 -6.81 42.78
C SER A 96 16.19 -6.50 42.63
N THR A 97 15.85 -5.39 41.97
CA THR A 97 14.46 -5.04 41.66
C THR A 97 13.86 -6.04 40.66
N ILE A 98 14.63 -6.41 39.64
CA ILE A 98 14.21 -7.37 38.62
C ILE A 98 14.03 -8.76 39.22
N GLU A 99 14.94 -9.21 40.08
CA GLU A 99 14.83 -10.48 40.81
C GLU A 99 13.53 -10.55 41.63
N ASN A 100 13.21 -9.49 42.38
CA ASN A 100 11.98 -9.42 43.16
C ASN A 100 10.73 -9.46 42.27
N LEU A 101 10.74 -8.71 41.16
CA LEU A 101 9.62 -8.68 40.21
C LEU A 101 9.39 -10.05 39.57
N VAL A 102 10.46 -10.72 39.13
CA VAL A 102 10.34 -12.02 38.48
C VAL A 102 9.92 -13.09 39.45
N THR A 103 10.51 -13.13 40.63
CA THR A 103 10.14 -14.13 41.66
C THR A 103 8.68 -13.99 42.06
N ALA A 104 8.20 -12.75 42.22
CA ALA A 104 6.81 -12.46 42.52
C ALA A 104 5.85 -12.78 41.35
N ALA A 105 6.19 -12.35 40.13
CA ALA A 105 5.34 -12.52 38.95
C ALA A 105 5.28 -13.97 38.45
N ALA A 106 6.40 -14.70 38.49
CA ALA A 106 6.47 -16.11 38.10
C ALA A 106 5.88 -17.05 39.16
N ARG A 107 5.63 -16.54 40.38
CA ARG A 107 5.16 -17.31 41.54
C ARG A 107 6.04 -18.54 41.76
N LEU A 108 7.35 -18.33 41.89
CA LEU A 108 8.29 -19.42 42.08
C LEU A 108 8.11 -20.05 43.46
N ASP A 109 7.96 -21.37 43.48
CA ASP A 109 7.88 -22.16 44.70
C ASP A 109 9.14 -23.04 44.85
N VAL A 110 10.03 -22.62 45.74
CA VAL A 110 11.28 -23.35 46.03
C VAL A 110 10.98 -24.74 46.61
N ALA A 111 9.87 -24.92 47.34
CA ALA A 111 9.48 -26.22 47.87
C ALA A 111 9.00 -27.18 46.76
N ALA A 112 8.43 -26.64 45.68
CA ALA A 112 8.10 -27.39 44.46
C ALA A 112 9.31 -27.62 43.53
N GLY A 113 10.49 -27.11 43.89
CA GLY A 113 11.71 -27.22 43.09
C GLY A 113 11.86 -26.16 42.00
N ASP A 114 11.14 -25.03 42.12
CA ASP A 114 11.35 -23.88 41.24
C ASP A 114 12.69 -23.18 41.55
N LEU A 115 13.35 -22.68 40.51
CA LEU A 115 14.65 -22.05 40.56
C LEU A 115 14.64 -20.71 39.81
N PHE A 116 15.30 -19.73 40.38
CA PHE A 116 15.60 -18.45 39.74
C PHE A 116 17.10 -18.35 39.47
N VAL A 117 17.48 -18.04 38.24
CA VAL A 117 18.88 -17.82 37.87
C VAL A 117 18.98 -16.49 37.13
N MET A 118 19.78 -15.58 37.66
CA MET A 118 20.11 -14.32 37.01
C MET A 118 21.57 -14.31 36.58
N GLN A 119 21.84 -13.95 35.33
CA GLN A 119 23.19 -13.77 34.81
C GLN A 119 23.33 -12.41 34.16
N GLN A 120 24.46 -11.76 34.41
CA GLN A 120 24.83 -10.53 33.71
C GLN A 120 25.71 -10.92 32.52
N ALA A 121 25.32 -10.50 31.32
CA ALA A 121 26.04 -10.78 30.10
C ALA A 121 25.95 -9.57 29.17
N THR A 122 27.07 -9.18 28.57
CA THR A 122 27.07 -8.12 27.56
C THR A 122 26.34 -8.61 26.33
N PHE A 123 25.23 -7.97 25.99
CA PHE A 123 24.50 -8.33 24.78
C PHE A 123 25.23 -7.79 23.57
N ALA A 124 25.36 -8.64 22.54
CA ALA A 124 25.70 -8.12 21.23
C ALA A 124 24.55 -7.17 20.83
N LYS A 125 24.88 -5.93 20.46
CA LYS A 125 23.89 -5.03 19.85
C LYS A 125 23.27 -5.80 18.69
N GLY A 126 21.95 -5.98 18.75
CA GLY A 126 21.24 -6.83 17.82
C GLY A 126 21.58 -6.43 16.39
N ALA A 127 21.92 -7.41 15.55
CA ALA A 127 21.47 -7.28 14.17
C ALA A 127 19.94 -7.25 14.24
N PRO A 128 19.27 -6.29 13.58
CA PRO A 128 17.83 -6.13 13.69
C PRO A 128 17.08 -7.45 13.60
N GLY A 129 16.14 -7.64 14.52
CA GLY A 129 15.28 -8.81 14.52
C GLY A 129 14.65 -8.96 13.12
N ARG A 130 14.83 -10.12 12.50
CA ARG A 130 14.22 -10.41 11.19
C ARG A 130 12.72 -10.12 11.30
N PRO A 131 12.13 -9.28 10.44
CA PRO A 131 10.70 -9.01 10.47
C PRO A 131 9.92 -10.33 10.43
N ASP A 132 8.84 -10.41 11.20
CA ASP A 132 7.94 -11.56 11.14
C ASP A 132 7.11 -11.53 9.85
N ALA A 133 6.37 -12.60 9.56
CA ALA A 133 5.57 -12.70 8.34
C ALA A 133 4.49 -11.59 8.25
N ALA A 134 3.93 -11.19 9.40
CA ALA A 134 2.96 -10.10 9.48
C ALA A 134 3.59 -8.75 9.12
N ALA A 135 4.78 -8.45 9.64
CA ALA A 135 5.53 -7.23 9.32
C ALA A 135 5.96 -7.20 7.85
N PHE A 136 6.39 -8.32 7.27
CA PHE A 136 6.64 -8.40 5.82
C PHE A 136 5.36 -8.17 5.02
N GLY A 137 4.21 -8.67 5.50
CA GLY A 137 2.90 -8.37 4.93
C GLY A 137 2.58 -6.88 4.94
N GLU A 138 2.71 -6.22 6.10
CA GLU A 138 2.48 -4.77 6.25
C GLU A 138 3.36 -3.95 5.30
N LEU A 139 4.67 -4.25 5.24
CA LEU A 139 5.60 -3.59 4.32
C LEU A 139 5.24 -3.85 2.85
N SER A 140 4.80 -5.07 2.51
CA SER A 140 4.40 -5.41 1.14
C SER A 140 3.15 -4.62 0.72
N PHE A 141 2.16 -4.47 1.61
CA PHE A 141 0.97 -3.67 1.35
C PHE A 141 1.29 -2.18 1.25
N LEU A 142 2.17 -1.65 2.11
CA LEU A 142 2.64 -0.26 2.02
C LEU A 142 3.41 -0.01 0.73
N ALA A 143 4.27 -0.94 0.32
CA ALA A 143 5.00 -0.87 -0.94
C ALA A 143 4.06 -0.92 -2.15
N LEU A 144 3.06 -1.79 -2.14
CA LEU A 144 2.04 -1.88 -3.19
C LEU A 144 1.19 -0.60 -3.25
N LEU A 145 0.77 -0.08 -2.10
CA LEU A 145 0.03 1.18 -2.00
C LEU A 145 0.85 2.35 -2.55
N ALA A 146 2.12 2.48 -2.14
CA ALA A 146 3.03 3.48 -2.67
C ALA A 146 3.21 3.31 -4.19
N GLY A 147 3.39 2.07 -4.68
CA GLY A 147 3.47 1.78 -6.11
C GLY A 147 2.24 2.23 -6.89
N LEU A 148 1.04 1.95 -6.37
CA LEU A 148 -0.23 2.29 -7.02
C LEU A 148 -0.50 3.80 -7.00
N LEU A 149 -0.17 4.48 -5.91
CA LEU A 149 -0.28 5.94 -5.80
C LEU A 149 0.74 6.65 -6.69
N GLY A 150 1.97 6.13 -6.75
CA GLY A 150 2.99 6.60 -7.68
C GLY A 150 2.56 6.41 -9.12
N TRP A 151 2.05 5.23 -9.48
CA TRP A 151 1.46 4.96 -10.79
C TRP A 151 0.37 6.00 -11.11
N LEU A 152 -0.60 6.23 -10.23
CA LEU A 152 -1.66 7.21 -10.46
C LEU A 152 -1.14 8.66 -10.58
N ALA A 153 -0.07 9.01 -9.87
CA ALA A 153 0.54 10.34 -9.90
C ALA A 153 1.39 10.60 -11.16
N PHE A 154 1.97 9.56 -11.75
CA PHE A 154 2.96 9.67 -12.83
C PHE A 154 2.51 9.09 -14.17
N VAL A 155 1.43 8.31 -14.23
CA VAL A 155 0.88 7.78 -15.50
C VAL A 155 0.58 8.95 -16.45
N PRO A 156 1.15 8.92 -17.67
CA PRO A 156 0.74 9.83 -18.73
C PRO A 156 -0.75 9.62 -19.00
N ARG A 157 -1.52 10.69 -18.88
CA ARG A 157 -2.88 10.70 -19.41
C ARG A 157 -2.76 11.10 -20.87
N ASP A 158 -2.52 10.12 -21.73
CA ASP A 158 -2.95 10.26 -23.12
C ASP A 158 -4.47 10.29 -23.08
N ASP A 159 -5.04 11.49 -23.24
CA ASP A 159 -6.45 11.81 -23.42
C ASP A 159 -7.45 10.68 -23.08
N MET A 160 -7.48 10.25 -21.81
CA MET A 160 -8.62 9.53 -21.28
C MET A 160 -9.70 10.56 -21.03
N VAL A 161 -10.35 10.95 -22.13
CA VAL A 161 -11.67 11.57 -22.12
C VAL A 161 -12.59 10.53 -21.47
N PHE A 162 -12.67 10.58 -20.14
CA PHE A 162 -13.90 10.16 -19.49
C PHE A 162 -14.92 11.14 -20.01
N GLU A 163 -15.66 10.71 -21.04
CA GLU A 163 -16.87 11.36 -21.47
C GLU A 163 -17.77 11.36 -20.23
N THR A 164 -17.70 12.43 -19.46
CA THR A 164 -18.74 12.76 -18.50
C THR A 164 -19.99 12.80 -19.35
N VAL A 165 -20.86 11.82 -19.17
CA VAL A 165 -22.17 11.75 -19.81
C VAL A 165 -22.88 13.04 -19.43
N GLU A 166 -22.75 14.04 -20.28
CA GLU A 166 -23.48 15.29 -20.23
C GLU A 166 -24.93 14.88 -20.52
N GLU A 167 -25.82 15.07 -19.54
CA GLU A 167 -27.24 14.81 -19.70
C GLU A 167 -27.74 15.52 -20.96
N ALA A 168 -28.12 14.73 -21.96
CA ALA A 168 -28.56 15.22 -23.25
C ALA A 168 -29.71 16.23 -23.07
N PRO A 169 -29.61 17.47 -23.60
CA PRO A 169 -30.72 18.39 -23.54
C PRO A 169 -31.85 17.87 -24.43
N LEU A 170 -33.03 17.72 -23.84
CA LEU A 170 -34.27 17.38 -24.51
C LEU A 170 -34.48 18.24 -25.75
N ARG A 171 -34.54 17.59 -26.91
CA ARG A 171 -34.99 18.15 -28.19
C ARG A 171 -36.33 18.86 -28.02
N THR A 172 -36.36 20.17 -28.20
CA THR A 172 -37.56 20.91 -28.59
C THR A 172 -37.44 21.33 -30.06
N LEU A 173 -38.44 20.92 -30.84
CA LEU A 173 -38.59 21.15 -32.27
C LEU A 173 -38.73 22.66 -32.60
N SER A 174 -38.23 23.04 -33.78
CA SER A 174 -38.22 24.38 -34.39
C SER A 174 -39.60 25.08 -34.49
N PRO A 175 -39.62 26.38 -34.88
CA PRO A 175 -39.85 26.66 -36.31
C PRO A 175 -38.99 27.78 -36.92
N THR A 176 -38.88 27.65 -38.23
CA THR A 176 -38.11 28.34 -39.27
C THR A 176 -38.35 29.85 -39.40
N ALA A 177 -37.30 30.62 -39.74
CA ALA A 177 -37.45 31.86 -40.53
C ALA A 177 -36.16 32.18 -41.32
N ASP A 178 -36.35 32.32 -42.63
CA ASP A 178 -35.40 32.68 -43.69
C ASP A 178 -34.56 33.93 -43.42
N ARG A 179 -33.31 33.91 -43.92
CA ARG A 179 -32.75 35.08 -44.64
C ARG A 179 -31.52 34.73 -45.48
N ASP A 180 -31.73 34.86 -46.78
CA ASP A 180 -30.78 35.00 -47.89
C ASP A 180 -29.48 35.77 -47.57
N ARG A 181 -28.34 35.25 -48.06
CA ARG A 181 -27.27 36.09 -48.65
C ARG A 181 -26.32 35.27 -49.56
N PRO A 182 -25.78 35.85 -50.66
CA PRO A 182 -25.13 35.12 -51.75
C PRO A 182 -23.58 35.03 -51.67
N HIS A 183 -23.05 34.05 -52.41
CA HIS A 183 -21.66 33.61 -52.69
C HIS A 183 -20.59 34.69 -53.00
N ALA A 184 -19.37 34.67 -52.40
CA ALA A 184 -18.08 33.98 -52.75
C ALA A 184 -17.05 34.96 -53.44
N PRO A 185 -15.73 34.67 -53.67
CA PRO A 185 -14.84 33.51 -53.33
C PRO A 185 -13.49 33.93 -52.64
N THR A 186 -12.59 33.07 -52.12
CA THR A 186 -11.40 32.39 -52.76
C THR A 186 -10.46 31.86 -51.63
N PRO A 187 -9.39 31.06 -51.89
CA PRO A 187 -9.29 29.64 -52.23
C PRO A 187 -8.87 28.72 -51.05
N VAL A 188 -9.33 27.47 -51.09
CA VAL A 188 -9.04 26.40 -50.14
C VAL A 188 -7.69 25.73 -50.48
N ARG A 189 -6.79 25.67 -49.49
CA ARG A 189 -5.61 24.80 -49.52
C ARG A 189 -6.06 23.36 -49.29
N THR A 190 -5.80 22.48 -50.24
CA THR A 190 -6.12 21.04 -50.19
C THR A 190 -5.49 20.39 -48.96
N ALA A 191 -6.36 20.01 -48.00
CA ALA A 191 -6.01 19.11 -46.90
C ALA A 191 -6.02 17.67 -47.41
N ARG A 192 -5.02 16.91 -47.00
CA ARG A 192 -4.86 15.46 -47.21
C ARG A 192 -6.12 14.73 -46.71
N PRO A 193 -6.69 13.76 -47.45
CA PRO A 193 -7.85 13.02 -46.97
C PRO A 193 -7.47 12.18 -45.73
N PRO A 194 -8.30 12.17 -44.68
CA PRO A 194 -8.16 11.22 -43.57
C PRO A 194 -8.49 9.80 -44.05
N LEU A 195 -7.79 8.80 -43.52
CA LEU A 195 -8.07 7.38 -43.76
C LEU A 195 -9.53 7.06 -43.40
N PRO A 196 -10.29 6.34 -44.26
CA PRO A 196 -11.65 5.94 -43.94
C PRO A 196 -11.64 4.81 -42.91
N THR A 197 -12.04 5.10 -41.68
CA THR A 197 -12.28 4.11 -40.61
C THR A 197 -13.66 3.43 -40.71
N GLY A 198 -14.26 3.38 -41.91
CA GLY A 198 -15.60 2.82 -42.14
C GLY A 198 -15.65 1.43 -42.80
N ASP A 199 -14.55 0.92 -43.35
CA ASP A 199 -14.63 -0.10 -44.41
C ASP A 199 -14.91 -1.55 -43.95
N ALA A 200 -14.54 -1.95 -42.73
CA ALA A 200 -14.62 -3.37 -42.35
C ALA A 200 -16.08 -3.86 -42.19
N ALA A 201 -16.94 -3.04 -41.58
CA ALA A 201 -18.33 -3.39 -41.32
C ALA A 201 -19.23 -3.27 -42.57
N GLU A 202 -18.80 -2.48 -43.55
CA GLU A 202 -19.49 -2.31 -44.84
C GLU A 202 -19.07 -3.41 -45.82
N LEU A 203 -17.80 -3.82 -45.82
CA LEU A 203 -17.30 -4.95 -46.59
C LEU A 203 -17.98 -6.27 -46.17
N ALA A 204 -18.18 -6.51 -44.87
CA ALA A 204 -18.89 -7.69 -44.38
C ALA A 204 -20.37 -7.73 -44.81
N ARG A 205 -20.99 -6.57 -45.02
CA ARG A 205 -22.38 -6.47 -45.51
C ARG A 205 -22.48 -6.63 -47.02
N LYS A 206 -21.48 -6.16 -47.76
CA LYS A 206 -21.48 -6.15 -49.22
C LYS A 206 -20.96 -7.44 -49.82
N ASP A 207 -19.98 -8.08 -49.19
CA ASP A 207 -19.38 -9.34 -49.64
C ASP A 207 -18.90 -10.20 -48.45
N PRO A 208 -19.81 -11.00 -47.86
CA PRO A 208 -19.51 -11.77 -46.64
C PRO A 208 -18.50 -12.90 -46.89
N ALA A 209 -18.42 -13.43 -48.11
CA ALA A 209 -17.49 -14.50 -48.45
C ALA A 209 -16.04 -14.01 -48.42
N ARG A 210 -15.79 -12.84 -49.00
CA ARG A 210 -14.46 -12.22 -49.02
C ARG A 210 -14.00 -11.78 -47.62
N ALA A 211 -14.92 -11.27 -46.79
CA ALA A 211 -14.63 -10.94 -45.40
C ALA A 211 -14.25 -12.19 -44.57
N ALA A 212 -14.92 -13.32 -44.79
CA ALA A 212 -14.61 -14.58 -44.12
C ALA A 212 -13.25 -15.17 -44.54
N GLU A 213 -12.85 -15.03 -45.81
CA GLU A 213 -11.52 -15.45 -46.28
C GLU A 213 -10.39 -14.64 -45.63
N ILE A 214 -10.56 -13.32 -45.50
CA ILE A 214 -9.59 -12.44 -44.83
C ILE A 214 -9.44 -12.83 -43.35
N LEU A 215 -10.56 -13.05 -42.65
CA LEU A 215 -10.55 -13.52 -41.26
C LEU A 215 -9.90 -14.90 -41.12
N ARG A 216 -10.16 -15.81 -42.07
CA ARG A 216 -9.55 -17.15 -42.09
C ARG A 216 -8.06 -17.10 -42.40
N GLY A 217 -7.60 -16.13 -43.20
CA GLY A 217 -6.19 -15.84 -43.44
C GLY A 217 -5.47 -15.37 -42.17
N TRP A 218 -6.10 -14.46 -41.42
CA TRP A 218 -5.58 -13.97 -40.15
C TRP A 218 -5.54 -15.06 -39.07
N MET A 219 -6.59 -15.88 -38.95
CA MET A 219 -6.63 -16.99 -37.99
C MET A 219 -5.57 -18.06 -38.27
N ASN A 220 -5.20 -18.26 -39.54
CA ASN A 220 -4.17 -19.23 -39.93
C ASN A 220 -2.78 -18.61 -40.06
N ASN A 221 -2.60 -17.38 -39.56
CA ASN A 221 -1.37 -16.60 -39.57
C ASN A 221 -0.69 -16.53 -40.95
N ARG A 222 -1.50 -16.49 -42.01
CA ARG A 222 -1.05 -16.33 -43.39
C ARG A 222 -1.28 -14.87 -43.77
N THR A 223 -0.33 -14.01 -43.40
CA THR A 223 -0.30 -12.63 -43.90
C THR A 223 0.27 -12.65 -45.31
N ASP A 224 -0.62 -12.69 -46.29
CA ASP A 224 -0.37 -12.18 -47.64
C ASP A 224 -1.71 -11.90 -48.32
N ALA A 225 -2.04 -10.62 -48.48
CA ALA A 225 -2.51 -10.02 -49.73
C ALA A 225 -2.88 -8.55 -49.51
N ALA A 226 -2.23 -7.69 -50.31
CA ALA A 226 -2.61 -6.32 -50.61
C ALA A 226 -3.93 -6.26 -51.43
#